data_AF-A0A920SFB3-F1
#
_entry.id   AF-A0A920SFB3-F1
#
_cell.length_a   1.000
_cell.length_b   1.000
_cell.length_c   1.000
_cell.angle_alpha   90.00
_cell.angle_beta   90.00
_cell.angle_gamma   90.00
#
_symmetry.space_group_name_H-M   'P 1'
#
loop_
_entity.id
_entity.type
_entity.pdbx_description
1 polymer ?
#
loop_
_entity_poly.entity_id
_entity_poly.type
_entity_poly.pdbx_seq_one_letter_code
_entity_poly.pdbx_strand_id
1 'polypeptide(L)' 'MEGDVVVCSDHAAAKKIVMDLADQIKDLRGVDGGSLANAKYVEQITPLLVNINRIYKTHSSIKIVGI' A
#
# COMPACT_ATOMS: atom_id res chain seq x y z
N MET A 1 1.29 -2.00 -13.55
CA MET A 1 1.71 -1.21 -12.38
C MET A 1 2.20 -2.23 -11.37
N GLU A 2 3.45 -2.13 -10.94
CA GLU A 2 4.01 -3.03 -9.94
C GLU A 2 4.08 -2.27 -8.61
N GLY A 3 3.72 -2.89 -7.48
CA GLY A 3 3.81 -2.22 -6.19
C GLY A 3 3.21 -3.00 -5.03
N ASP A 4 3.27 -2.36 -3.87
CA ASP A 4 2.84 -2.94 -2.60
C ASP A 4 1.58 -2.24 -2.09
N VAL A 5 0.63 -3.03 -1.60
CA VAL A 5 -0.58 -2.57 -0.92
C VAL A 5 -0.36 -2.70 0.58
N VAL A 6 -0.08 -1.58 1.25
CA VAL A 6 0.15 -1.54 2.70
C VAL A 6 -1.19 -1.63 3.44
N VAL A 7 -1.37 -2.65 4.27
CA VAL A 7 -2.61 -2.92 5.01
C VAL A 7 -2.39 -2.71 6.51
N CYS A 8 -3.11 -1.76 7.10
CA CYS A 8 -3.06 -1.44 8.54
C CYS A 8 -4.36 -1.89 9.23
N SER A 9 -4.26 -2.66 10.31
CA SER A 9 -5.43 -3.11 11.09
C SER A 9 -5.01 -3.69 12.44
N ASP A 10 -5.88 -3.53 13.44
CA ASP A 10 -5.73 -4.17 14.76
C ASP A 10 -6.36 -5.58 14.81
N HIS A 11 -7.03 -6.02 13.74
CA HIS A 11 -7.63 -7.34 13.62
C HIS A 11 -6.81 -8.22 12.66
N ALA A 12 -5.97 -9.09 13.22
CA ALA A 12 -5.04 -9.93 12.44
C ALA A 12 -5.72 -10.76 11.34
N ALA A 13 -6.88 -11.38 11.63
CA ALA A 13 -7.62 -12.18 10.66
C ALA A 13 -8.16 -11.33 9.49
N ALA A 14 -8.73 -10.15 9.78
CA ALA A 14 -9.23 -9.24 8.76
C ALA A 14 -8.09 -8.68 7.89
N LYS A 15 -6.97 -8.32 8.52
CA LYS A 15 -5.77 -7.87 7.81
C LYS A 15 -5.30 -8.90 6.81
N LYS A 16 -5.17 -10.16 7.24
CA LYS A 16 -4.73 -11.26 6.38
C LYS A 16 -5.66 -11.43 5.18
N ILE A 17 -6.98 -11.43 5.40
CA ILE A 17 -7.96 -11.56 4.29
C ILE A 17 -7.76 -10.45 3.26
N VAL A 18 -7.58 -9.20 3.70
CA VAL A 18 -7.38 -8.07 2.78
C VAL A 18 -6.04 -8.16 2.04
N MET A 19 -4.97 -8.61 2.71
CA MET A 19 -3.69 -8.86 2.05
C MET A 19 -3.81 -9.97 1.00
N ASP A 20 -4.45 -11.10 1.33
CA ASP A 20 -4.70 -12.20 0.40
C ASP A 20 -5.55 -11.75 -0.82
N LEU A 21 -6.44 -10.77 -0.64
CA LEU A 21 -7.18 -10.15 -1.75
C LEU A 21 -6.29 -9.27 -2.63
N ALA A 22 -5.38 -8.49 -2.03
CA ALA A 22 -4.42 -7.68 -2.77
C ALA A 22 -3.50 -8.55 -3.64
N ASP A 23 -3.06 -9.71 -3.11
CA ASP A 23 -2.21 -10.68 -3.81
C ASP A 23 -2.88 -11.31 -5.05
N GLN A 24 -4.21 -11.22 -5.17
CA GLN A 24 -4.92 -11.70 -6.36
C GLN A 24 -4.81 -10.73 -7.56
N ILE A 25 -4.38 -9.49 -7.32
CA ILE A 25 -4.18 -8.51 -8.38
C ILE A 25 -2.77 -8.71 -8.96
N LYS A 26 -2.69 -8.94 -10.27
CA LYS A 26 -1.42 -9.14 -10.97
C LYS A 26 -0.44 -8.00 -10.68
N ASP A 27 0.80 -8.36 -10.36
CA ASP A 27 1.94 -7.47 -10.07
C ASP A 27 1.78 -6.62 -8.78
N LEU A 28 0.79 -6.94 -7.93
CA LEU A 28 0.65 -6.37 -6.59
C LEU A 28 0.86 -7.44 -5.52
N ARG A 29 1.28 -7.00 -4.32
CA ARG A 29 1.28 -7.83 -3.11
C ARG A 29 0.85 -7.04 -1.88
N GLY A 30 0.19 -7.70 -0.94
CA GLY A 30 -0.14 -7.15 0.37
C GLY A 30 1.10 -7.07 1.27
N VAL A 31 1.26 -5.95 1.98
CA VAL A 31 2.31 -5.76 2.99
C VAL A 31 1.67 -5.36 4.32
N ASP A 32 2.06 -6.01 5.41
CA ASP A 32 1.56 -5.67 6.75
C ASP A 32 2.13 -4.30 7.19
N GLY A 33 1.25 -3.31 7.32
CA GLY A 33 1.58 -1.95 7.78
C GLY A 33 1.50 -1.77 9.31
N GLY A 34 1.21 -2.84 10.06
CA GLY A 34 1.04 -2.82 11.51
C GLY A 34 -0.38 -2.48 11.97
N SER A 35 -0.47 -1.80 13.11
CA SER A 35 -1.74 -1.41 13.74
C SER A 35 -2.51 -0.37 12.91
N LEU A 36 -3.80 -0.19 13.21
CA LEU A 36 -4.63 0.81 12.54
C LEU A 36 -4.08 2.24 12.74
N ALA A 37 -3.37 2.49 13.84
CA ALA A 37 -2.73 3.77 14.12
C ALA A 37 -1.69 4.20 13.06
N ASN A 38 -1.14 3.26 12.30
CA ASN A 38 -0.20 3.55 11.21
C ASN A 38 -0.91 3.98 9.91
N ALA A 39 -2.24 3.84 9.80
CA ALA A 39 -2.99 4.21 8.60
C ALA A 39 -2.78 5.67 8.17
N LYS A 40 -2.58 6.58 9.13
CA LYS A 40 -2.28 7.99 8.86
C LYS A 40 -1.08 8.18 7.92
N TYR A 41 -0.06 7.32 7.98
CA TYR A 41 1.12 7.41 7.12
C TYR A 41 0.81 6.95 5.68
N VAL A 42 -0.03 5.92 5.54
CA VAL A 42 -0.52 5.43 4.25
C VAL A 42 -1.45 6.46 3.59
N GLU A 43 -2.28 7.14 4.36
CA GLU A 43 -3.14 8.21 3.86
C GLU A 43 -2.32 9.42 3.39
N GLN A 44 -1.30 9.80 4.16
CA GLN A 44 -0.44 10.95 3.85
C GLN A 44 0.48 10.74 2.63
N ILE A 45 0.84 9.50 2.27
CA ILE A 45 1.66 9.26 1.07
C ILE A 45 0.87 9.48 -0.22
N THR A 46 -0.46 9.33 -0.20
CA THR A 46 -1.32 9.51 -1.39
C THR A 46 -1.19 10.89 -2.04
N PRO A 47 -1.34 12.03 -1.33
CA PRO A 47 -1.15 13.34 -1.93
C PRO A 47 0.29 13.56 -2.44
N LEU A 48 1.29 12.94 -1.81
CA LEU A 48 2.66 12.96 -2.33
C LEU A 48 2.77 12.26 -3.68
N LEU A 49 2.19 11.06 -3.83
CA LEU A 49 2.15 10.34 -5.12
C LEU A 49 1.38 11.12 -6.19
N VAL A 50 0.27 11.77 -5.83
CA VAL A 50 -0.47 12.67 -6.75
C VAL A 50 0.41 13.81 -7.24
N ASN A 51 1.18 14.44 -6.35
CA ASN A 51 2.10 15.51 -6.74
C ASN A 51 3.25 15.00 -7.63
N ILE A 52 3.82 13.83 -7.32
CA ILE A 52 4.83 13.16 -8.17
C ILE A 52 4.25 12.89 -9.56
N ASN A 53 3.05 12.33 -9.64
CA ASN A 53 2.34 12.06 -10.90
C ASN A 53 2.14 13.35 -11.72
N ARG A 54 1.81 14.46 -11.05
CA ARG A 54 1.66 15.77 -11.71
C ARG A 54 2.97 16.30 -12.28
N ILE A 55 4.09 16.14 -11.57
CA ILE A 55 5.42 16.61 -11.97
C ILE A 55 5.95 15.77 -13.14
N TYR A 56 5.91 14.44 -13.01
CA TYR A 56 6.53 13.50 -13.96
C TYR A 56 5.57 12.98 -15.02
N LYS A 57 4.29 13.38 -15.00
CA LYS A 57 3.25 12.94 -15.95
C LYS A 57 3.13 11.42 -16.05
N THR A 58 3.07 10.76 -14.90
CA THR A 58 3.09 9.30 -14.77
C THR A 58 2.04 8.79 -13.78
N HIS A 59 1.93 7.47 -13.66
CA HIS A 59 1.21 6.77 -12.60
C HIS A 59 2.22 6.04 -11.71
N SER A 60 2.64 6.70 -10.64
CA SER A 60 3.59 6.16 -9.66
C SER A 60 2.93 5.18 -8.68
N SER A 61 3.75 4.26 -8.20
CA SER A 61 3.43 3.28 -7.16
C SER A 61 4.55 3.28 -6.10
N ILE A 62 4.32 2.59 -4.99
CA ILE A 62 5.33 2.35 -3.95
C ILE A 62 5.67 0.86 -3.89
N LYS A 63 6.91 0.55 -3.56
CA LYS A 63 7.38 -0.81 -3.29
C LYS A 63 8.35 -0.79 -2.13
N ILE A 64 8.10 -1.63 -1.13
CA ILE A 64 8.95 -1.83 0.03
C ILE A 64 9.98 -2.91 -0.33
N VAL A 65 11.26 -2.60 -0.17
CA VAL A 65 12.36 -3.52 -0.53
C VAL A 65 13.05 -4.03 0.73
N GLY A 66 13.57 -5.26 0.68
CA GLY A 66 14.23 -5.90 1.81
C GLY A 66 13.30 -6.67 2.76
N ILE A 67 12.08 -6.98 2.32
CA ILE A 67 11.08 -7.81 3.01
C ILE A 67 10.44 -8.82 2.05
#